data_AF-A0A0N1BM40-F1
#
_entry.id   AF-A0A0N1BM40-F1
#
_cell.length_a   1.000
_cell.length_b   1.000
_cell.length_c   1.000
_cell.angle_alpha   90.00
_cell.angle_beta   90.00
_cell.angle_gamma   90.00
#
_symmetry.space_group_name_H-M   'P 1'
#
loop_
_entity.id
_entity.type
_entity.pdbx_description
1 polymer ?
#
loop_
_entity_poly.entity_id
_entity_poly.type
_entity_poly.pdbx_seq_one_letter_code
_entity_poly.pdbx_strand_id
1 'polypeptide(L)'
;MTNFYLGLALIIALTVNARPAALRVAGMLVAVGALALMAASIVLADLDGTFAAAPAASWTPLFLNLEATLLTAGALLLLWGIPRQLRRAPAEVPLRSTPAAYGQVTRGLHWASATLIVTAFVIGQFVTVLPPTRPERADFLATHMSIGAAIFLLTMARLAERLFREAPPNRLAAHAGHFLLYCLLIATSLTGLALAGGPVPLLGLQLPPLPPDPLAAPLHRSVLPVLFGLLFAAHLVGAVKALGRMTR
;
A
#
# COMPACT_ATOMS: atom_id res chain seq x y z
N MET A 1 -10.71 -11.40 7.74
CA MET A 1 -9.28 -11.09 7.55
C MET A 1 -8.94 -9.61 7.72
N THR A 2 -9.82 -8.66 7.38
CA THR A 2 -9.59 -7.20 7.47
C THR A 2 -8.83 -6.71 8.73
N ASN A 3 -9.28 -7.09 9.94
CA ASN A 3 -8.67 -6.62 11.19
C ASN A 3 -7.19 -6.99 11.32
N PHE A 4 -6.77 -8.13 10.77
CA PHE A 4 -5.37 -8.53 10.75
C PHE A 4 -4.51 -7.52 9.98
N TYR A 5 -4.94 -7.13 8.77
CA TYR A 5 -4.18 -6.19 7.93
C TYR A 5 -4.20 -4.77 8.48
N LEU A 6 -5.31 -4.34 9.09
CA LEU A 6 -5.37 -3.05 9.80
C LEU A 6 -4.40 -3.04 11.00
N GLY A 7 -4.38 -4.12 11.78
CA GLY A 7 -3.42 -4.30 12.88
C GLY A 7 -1.97 -4.32 12.40
N LEU A 8 -1.68 -5.04 11.32
CA LEU A 8 -0.36 -5.09 10.69
C LEU A 8 0.11 -3.69 10.25
N ALA A 9 -0.75 -2.93 9.58
CA ALA A 9 -0.45 -1.56 9.16
C ALA A 9 -0.18 -0.64 10.35
N LEU A 10 -0.96 -0.77 11.43
CA LEU A 10 -0.74 -0.01 12.66
C LEU A 10 0.59 -0.38 13.33
N ILE A 11 0.88 -1.67 13.48
CA ILE A 11 2.14 -2.15 14.06
C ILE A 11 3.33 -1.61 13.28
N ILE A 12 3.34 -1.74 11.95
CA ILE A 12 4.42 -1.24 11.10
C ILE A 12 4.53 0.28 11.26
N ALA A 13 3.43 1.03 11.17
CA ALA A 13 3.44 2.49 11.27
C ALA A 13 4.03 3.02 12.60
N LEU A 14 3.72 2.36 13.72
CA LEU A 14 4.19 2.74 15.06
C LEU A 14 5.64 2.33 15.31
N THR A 15 6.04 1.16 14.82
CA THR A 15 7.35 0.56 15.15
C THR A 15 8.48 1.10 14.28
N VAL A 16 8.30 1.26 12.97
CA VAL A 16 9.38 1.72 12.06
C VAL A 16 9.85 3.15 12.34
N ASN A 17 9.07 3.93 13.10
CA ASN A 17 9.39 5.29 13.52
C ASN A 17 9.77 5.40 15.01
N ALA A 18 9.81 4.28 15.74
CA ALA A 18 10.05 4.27 17.17
C ALA A 18 11.43 4.82 17.56
N ARG A 19 11.53 5.44 18.74
CA ARG A 19 12.80 5.96 19.28
C ARG A 19 13.82 4.84 19.55
N PRO A 20 13.44 3.69 20.15
CA PRO A 20 14.38 2.58 20.35
C PRO A 20 14.73 1.89 19.02
N ALA A 21 16.02 1.66 18.79
CA ALA A 21 16.48 0.98 17.57
C ALA A 21 15.92 -0.44 17.43
N ALA A 22 15.84 -1.19 18.55
CA ALA A 22 15.27 -2.53 18.58
C ALA A 22 13.81 -2.56 18.07
N LEU A 23 12.98 -1.59 18.47
CA LEU A 23 11.59 -1.51 17.99
C LEU A 23 11.51 -1.16 16.51
N ARG A 24 12.38 -0.26 16.00
CA ARG A 24 12.44 0.01 14.55
C ARG A 24 12.81 -1.22 13.75
N VAL A 25 13.82 -1.95 14.20
CA VAL A 25 14.27 -3.18 13.54
C VAL A 25 13.18 -4.25 13.59
N ALA A 26 12.52 -4.43 14.74
CA ALA A 26 11.38 -5.34 14.84
C ALA A 26 10.28 -4.99 13.84
N GLY A 27 9.91 -3.71 13.74
CA GLY A 27 8.95 -3.22 12.75
C GLY A 27 9.36 -3.49 11.31
N MET A 28 10.63 -3.31 10.98
CA MET A 28 11.17 -3.65 9.66
C MET A 28 11.11 -5.15 9.38
N LEU A 29 11.43 -6.00 10.36
CA LEU A 29 11.35 -7.45 10.21
C LEU A 29 9.90 -7.92 10.02
N VAL A 30 8.93 -7.30 10.71
CA VAL A 30 7.50 -7.53 10.48
C VAL A 30 7.12 -7.16 9.03
N ALA A 31 7.56 -6.00 8.54
CA ALA A 31 7.32 -5.59 7.16
C ALA A 31 7.98 -6.54 6.14
N VAL A 32 9.22 -6.97 6.39
CA VAL A 32 9.94 -7.96 5.57
C VAL A 32 9.16 -9.28 5.51
N GLY A 33 8.71 -9.79 6.66
CA GLY A 33 7.91 -11.01 6.73
C GLY A 33 6.60 -10.89 5.95
N ALA A 34 5.90 -9.77 6.09
CA ALA A 34 4.68 -9.52 5.33
C ALA A 34 4.92 -9.51 3.82
N LEU A 35 5.95 -8.81 3.34
CA LEU A 35 6.33 -8.78 1.92
C LEU A 35 6.73 -10.17 1.41
N ALA A 36 7.52 -10.92 2.18
CA ALA A 36 7.95 -12.26 1.83
C ALA A 36 6.78 -13.24 1.75
N LEU A 37 5.82 -13.17 2.68
CA LEU A 37 4.62 -14.01 2.66
C LEU A 37 3.72 -13.68 1.47
N MET A 38 3.56 -12.39 1.13
CA MET A 38 2.82 -11.99 -0.07
C MET A 38 3.50 -12.50 -1.35
N ALA A 39 4.82 -12.32 -1.48
CA ALA A 39 5.58 -12.86 -2.62
C ALA A 39 5.46 -14.39 -2.70
N ALA A 40 5.59 -15.09 -1.56
CA ALA A 40 5.44 -16.55 -1.50
C ALA A 40 4.04 -17.00 -1.91
N SER A 41 2.99 -16.28 -1.52
CA SER A 41 1.61 -16.61 -1.94
C SER A 41 1.41 -16.52 -3.44
N ILE A 42 2.07 -15.56 -4.11
CA ILE A 42 2.05 -15.43 -5.58
C ILE A 42 2.75 -16.61 -6.23
N VAL A 43 3.95 -16.96 -5.74
CA VAL A 43 4.69 -18.14 -6.23
C VAL A 43 3.88 -19.43 -6.03
N LEU A 44 3.21 -19.58 -4.88
CA LEU A 44 2.36 -20.75 -4.64
C LEU A 44 1.18 -20.83 -5.62
N ALA A 45 0.62 -19.69 -6.02
CA ALA A 45 -0.47 -19.63 -7.00
C ALA A 45 -0.03 -20.00 -8.44
N ASP A 46 1.26 -19.82 -8.76
CA ASP A 46 1.85 -20.40 -9.97
C ASP A 46 1.96 -21.93 -9.85
N LEU A 47 2.43 -22.42 -8.69
CA LEU A 47 2.71 -23.83 -8.47
C LEU A 47 1.45 -24.70 -8.30
N ASP A 48 0.38 -24.15 -7.73
CA ASP A 48 -0.87 -24.87 -7.46
C ASP A 48 -1.86 -24.86 -8.64
N GLY A 49 -1.46 -24.27 -9.77
CA GLY A 49 -2.26 -24.18 -10.99
C GLY A 49 -3.31 -23.07 -10.99
N THR A 50 -3.39 -22.23 -9.95
CA THR A 50 -4.34 -21.09 -9.91
C THR A 50 -4.12 -20.14 -11.08
N PHE A 51 -2.86 -19.81 -11.40
CA PHE A 51 -2.56 -18.94 -12.54
C PHE A 51 -2.72 -19.64 -13.89
N ALA A 52 -2.44 -20.95 -13.95
CA ALA A 52 -2.66 -21.75 -15.15
C ALA A 52 -4.15 -21.86 -15.52
N ALA A 53 -5.05 -21.77 -14.54
CA ALA A 53 -6.49 -21.77 -14.74
C ALA A 53 -7.08 -20.40 -15.14
N ALA A 54 -6.29 -19.32 -15.09
CA ALA A 54 -6.74 -17.99 -15.49
C ALA A 54 -6.98 -17.94 -17.02
N PRO A 55 -7.90 -17.08 -17.51
CA PRO A 55 -8.13 -16.94 -18.95
C PRO A 55 -6.82 -16.60 -19.68
N ALA A 56 -6.56 -17.24 -20.83
CA ALA A 56 -5.30 -17.06 -21.56
C ALA A 56 -5.02 -15.60 -22.00
N ALA A 57 -6.06 -14.79 -22.19
CA ALA A 57 -5.94 -13.36 -22.49
C ALA A 57 -5.70 -12.48 -21.26
N SER A 58 -5.70 -13.05 -20.05
CA SER A 58 -5.50 -12.31 -18.80
C SER A 58 -4.04 -11.97 -18.60
N TRP A 59 -3.78 -10.70 -18.30
CA TRP A 59 -2.44 -10.21 -17.95
C TRP A 59 -2.17 -10.26 -16.44
N THR A 60 -3.18 -10.62 -15.63
CA THR A 60 -3.05 -10.60 -14.17
C THR A 60 -1.97 -11.56 -13.64
N PRO A 61 -1.83 -12.82 -14.13
CA PRO A 61 -0.75 -13.70 -13.68
C PRO A 61 0.65 -13.11 -13.89
N LEU A 62 0.90 -12.51 -15.07
CA LEU A 62 2.16 -11.81 -15.35
C LEU A 62 2.35 -10.64 -14.39
N PHE A 63 1.30 -9.85 -14.18
CA PHE A 63 1.35 -8.67 -13.32
C PHE A 63 1.64 -9.04 -11.85
N LEU A 64 1.01 -10.08 -11.32
CA LEU A 64 1.29 -10.63 -10.00
C LEU A 64 2.73 -11.14 -9.89
N ASN A 65 3.26 -11.83 -10.90
CA ASN A 65 4.66 -12.28 -10.90
C ASN A 65 5.68 -11.13 -10.88
N LEU A 66 5.40 -10.05 -11.62
CA LEU A 66 6.20 -8.82 -11.55
C LEU A 66 6.10 -8.20 -10.14
N GLU A 67 4.91 -8.22 -9.54
CA GLU A 67 4.71 -7.75 -8.18
C GLU A 67 5.49 -8.60 -7.16
N ALA A 68 5.51 -9.93 -7.27
CA ALA A 68 6.31 -10.81 -6.41
C ALA A 68 7.81 -10.47 -6.46
N THR A 69 8.33 -10.13 -7.65
CA THR A 69 9.70 -9.64 -7.81
C THR A 69 9.92 -8.32 -7.05
N LEU A 70 9.00 -7.37 -7.16
CA LEU A 70 9.09 -6.08 -6.47
C LEU A 70 8.95 -6.22 -4.94
N LEU A 71 8.05 -7.07 -4.46
CA LEU A 71 7.86 -7.38 -3.04
C LEU A 71 9.14 -7.99 -2.46
N THR A 72 9.74 -8.94 -3.17
CA THR A 72 11.01 -9.57 -2.80
C THR A 72 12.14 -8.54 -2.76
N ALA A 73 12.26 -7.69 -3.78
CA ALA A 73 13.25 -6.61 -3.80
C ALA A 73 13.04 -5.62 -2.65
N GLY A 74 11.79 -5.28 -2.33
CA GLY A 74 11.43 -4.45 -1.17
C GLY A 74 11.84 -5.08 0.17
N ALA A 75 11.58 -6.38 0.34
CA ALA A 75 12.01 -7.13 1.52
C ALA A 75 13.54 -7.12 1.67
N LEU A 76 14.28 -7.38 0.59
CA LEU A 76 15.75 -7.34 0.58
C LEU A 76 16.28 -5.92 0.87
N LEU A 77 15.64 -4.88 0.33
CA LEU A 77 16.01 -3.49 0.60
C LEU A 77 15.83 -3.12 2.07
N LEU A 78 14.73 -3.57 2.69
CA LEU A 78 14.49 -3.38 4.11
C LEU A 78 15.54 -4.11 4.95
N LEU A 79 15.85 -5.38 4.64
CA LEU A 79 16.91 -6.13 5.31
C LEU A 79 18.26 -5.41 5.22
N TRP A 80 18.63 -4.93 4.02
CA TRP A 80 19.83 -4.15 3.80
C TRP A 80 19.87 -2.83 4.59
N GLY A 81 18.70 -2.27 4.93
CA GLY A 81 18.56 -1.07 5.75
C GLY A 81 18.79 -1.27 7.25
N ILE A 82 18.73 -2.51 7.76
CA ILE A 82 18.76 -2.80 9.21
C ILE A 82 20.04 -2.26 9.90
N PRO A 83 21.26 -2.48 9.38
CA PRO A 83 22.47 -1.98 10.03
C PRO A 83 22.48 -0.46 10.21
N ARG A 84 21.86 0.28 9.28
CA ARG A 84 21.73 1.74 9.39
C ARG A 84 20.77 2.14 10.50
N GLN A 85 19.67 1.40 10.70
CA GLN A 85 18.73 1.68 11.79
C GLN A 85 19.32 1.41 13.17
N LEU A 86 20.19 0.39 13.28
CA LEU A 86 20.92 0.06 14.49
C LEU A 86 21.94 1.14 14.86
N ARG A 87 22.62 1.73 13.87
CA ARG A 87 23.59 2.82 14.07
C ARG A 87 22.97 4.21 14.22
N ARG A 88 21.69 4.37 13.90
CA ARG A 88 21.00 5.67 13.96
C ARG A 88 20.85 6.10 15.42
N ALA A 89 21.41 7.28 15.74
CA ALA A 89 21.25 7.91 17.05
C ALA A 89 19.76 8.06 17.42
N PRO A 90 19.39 7.87 18.70
CA PRO A 90 18.05 8.14 19.18
C PRO A 90 17.72 9.63 19.04
N ALA A 91 17.08 10.00 17.94
CA ALA A 91 16.58 11.36 17.71
C ALA A 91 15.09 11.40 18.05
N GLU A 92 14.66 12.40 18.80
CA GLU A 92 13.24 12.68 18.99
C GLU A 92 12.65 13.20 17.68
N VAL A 93 11.60 12.53 17.21
CA VAL A 93 10.85 12.96 16.04
C VAL A 93 9.71 13.83 16.56
N PRO A 94 9.57 15.09 16.12
CA PRO A 94 8.47 15.94 16.57
C PRO A 94 7.13 15.31 16.17
N LEU A 95 6.07 15.57 16.96
CA LEU A 95 4.75 15.02 16.66
C LEU A 95 4.25 15.49 15.29
N ARG A 96 4.38 16.80 15.03
CA ARG A 96 4.06 17.46 13.76
C ARG A 96 5.32 17.67 12.91
N SER A 97 5.13 17.85 11.61
CA SER A 97 6.22 18.16 10.69
C SER A 97 6.79 19.56 10.96
N THR A 98 8.09 19.70 10.73
CA THR A 98 8.82 20.97 10.70
C THR A 98 9.34 21.22 9.28
N PRO A 99 9.83 22.42 8.94
CA PRO A 99 10.44 22.68 7.63
C PRO A 99 11.61 21.74 7.31
N ALA A 100 12.29 21.25 8.36
CA ALA A 100 13.46 20.40 8.23
C ALA A 100 13.13 18.89 8.18
N ALA A 101 11.99 18.45 8.74
CA ALA A 101 11.70 17.03 8.87
C ALA A 101 10.20 16.70 8.99
N TYR A 102 9.82 15.53 8.44
CA TYR A 102 8.48 14.97 8.64
C TYR A 102 8.29 14.47 10.08
N GLY A 103 7.18 14.87 10.68
CA GLY A 103 6.79 14.48 12.04
C GLY A 103 6.27 13.05 12.15
N GLN A 104 5.99 12.63 13.39
CA GLN A 104 5.49 11.29 13.69
C GLN A 104 4.16 10.99 13.00
N VAL A 105 3.23 11.96 12.98
CA VAL A 105 1.90 11.80 12.35
C VAL A 105 2.03 11.54 10.85
N THR A 106 2.79 12.37 10.14
CA THR A 106 2.99 12.24 8.69
C THR A 106 3.63 10.92 8.31
N ARG A 107 4.65 10.51 9.08
CA ARG A 107 5.36 9.24 8.87
C ARG A 107 4.45 8.05 9.18
N GLY A 108 3.70 8.09 10.27
CA GLY A 108 2.75 7.05 10.66
C GLY A 108 1.67 6.85 9.61
N LEU A 109 1.01 7.94 9.18
CA LEU A 109 0.02 7.89 8.10
C LEU A 109 0.60 7.35 6.79
N HIS A 110 1.83 7.74 6.45
CA HIS A 110 2.51 7.24 5.26
C HIS A 110 2.72 5.73 5.31
N TRP A 111 3.29 5.22 6.40
CA TRP A 111 3.58 3.78 6.54
C TRP A 111 2.31 2.94 6.66
N ALA A 112 1.30 3.40 7.40
CA ALA A 112 0.00 2.73 7.46
C ALA A 112 -0.63 2.64 6.06
N SER A 113 -0.61 3.74 5.29
CA SER A 113 -1.10 3.74 3.91
C SER A 113 -0.29 2.79 3.04
N ALA A 114 1.05 2.85 3.10
CA ALA A 114 1.92 2.03 2.26
C ALA A 114 1.68 0.54 2.49
N THR A 115 1.55 0.11 3.75
CA THR A 115 1.22 -1.28 4.09
C THR A 115 -0.14 -1.67 3.49
N LEU A 116 -1.19 -0.91 3.75
CA LEU A 116 -2.54 -1.26 3.28
C LEU A 116 -2.65 -1.22 1.75
N ILE A 117 -1.99 -0.26 1.09
CA ILE A 117 -2.00 -0.14 -0.37
C ILE A 117 -1.33 -1.37 -1.00
N VAL A 118 -0.14 -1.77 -0.54
CA VAL A 118 0.54 -2.97 -1.06
C VAL A 118 -0.33 -4.21 -0.84
N THR A 119 -0.89 -4.38 0.36
CA THR A 119 -1.80 -5.49 0.66
C THR A 119 -3.04 -5.49 -0.24
N ALA A 120 -3.74 -4.35 -0.37
CA ALA A 120 -4.96 -4.25 -1.16
C ALA A 120 -4.68 -4.51 -2.65
N PHE A 121 -3.51 -4.10 -3.14
CA PHE A 121 -3.12 -4.29 -4.53
C PHE A 121 -2.95 -5.78 -4.86
N VAL A 122 -2.18 -6.52 -4.04
CA VAL A 122 -2.04 -7.98 -4.16
C VAL A 122 -3.41 -8.67 -4.08
N ILE A 123 -4.18 -8.40 -3.02
CA ILE A 123 -5.49 -9.07 -2.81
C ILE A 123 -6.45 -8.76 -3.98
N GLY A 124 -6.47 -7.52 -4.48
CA GLY A 124 -7.33 -7.10 -5.57
C GLY A 124 -7.07 -7.89 -6.85
N GLN A 125 -5.80 -8.16 -7.17
CA GLN A 125 -5.42 -9.01 -8.30
C GLN A 125 -5.76 -10.49 -8.04
N PHE A 126 -5.58 -11.00 -6.82
CA PHE A 126 -6.02 -12.36 -6.48
C PHE A 126 -7.53 -12.58 -6.71
N VAL A 127 -8.36 -11.58 -6.40
CA VAL A 127 -9.81 -11.65 -6.66
C VAL A 127 -10.15 -11.82 -8.15
N THR A 128 -9.30 -11.35 -9.07
CA THR A 128 -9.53 -11.47 -10.52
C THR A 128 -9.08 -12.82 -11.08
N VAL A 129 -8.05 -13.44 -10.50
CA VAL A 129 -7.55 -14.77 -10.95
C VAL A 129 -8.22 -15.93 -10.24
N LEU A 130 -8.71 -15.75 -9.01
CA LEU A 130 -9.43 -16.80 -8.30
C LEU A 130 -10.79 -17.05 -8.97
N PRO A 131 -11.11 -18.29 -9.34
CA PRO A 131 -12.43 -18.66 -9.85
C PRO A 131 -13.54 -18.36 -8.85
N PRO A 132 -14.75 -18.00 -9.28
CA PRO A 132 -15.91 -17.81 -8.39
C PRO A 132 -16.25 -19.02 -7.52
N THR A 133 -15.83 -20.23 -7.92
CA THR A 133 -16.02 -21.48 -7.18
C THR A 133 -15.07 -21.65 -6.00
N ARG A 134 -13.99 -20.87 -5.92
CA ARG A 134 -13.05 -20.92 -4.80
C ARG A 134 -13.64 -20.22 -3.57
N PRO A 135 -13.79 -20.90 -2.43
CA PRO A 135 -14.43 -20.34 -1.24
C PRO A 135 -13.69 -19.10 -0.70
N GLU A 136 -12.35 -19.09 -0.78
CA GLU A 136 -11.50 -17.99 -0.30
C GLU A 136 -11.69 -16.67 -1.07
N ARG A 137 -12.25 -16.72 -2.29
CA ARG A 137 -12.43 -15.54 -3.13
C ARG A 137 -13.37 -14.51 -2.50
N ALA A 138 -14.43 -14.97 -1.84
CA ALA A 138 -15.40 -14.10 -1.19
C ALA A 138 -14.73 -13.32 -0.04
N ASP A 139 -13.89 -13.99 0.76
CA ASP A 139 -13.15 -13.38 1.85
C ASP A 139 -12.10 -12.37 1.36
N PHE A 140 -11.41 -12.68 0.27
CA PHE A 140 -10.49 -11.73 -0.38
C PHE A 140 -11.22 -10.50 -0.91
N LEU A 141 -12.37 -10.67 -1.56
CA LEU A 141 -13.18 -9.55 -2.04
C LEU A 141 -13.67 -8.67 -0.88
N ALA A 142 -14.24 -9.27 0.17
CA ALA A 142 -14.68 -8.54 1.36
C ALA A 142 -13.53 -7.78 2.03
N THR A 143 -12.37 -8.42 2.14
CA THR A 143 -11.16 -7.83 2.71
C THR A 143 -10.62 -6.70 1.85
N HIS A 144 -10.57 -6.88 0.53
CA HIS A 144 -10.14 -5.86 -0.42
C HIS A 144 -11.02 -4.60 -0.34
N MET A 145 -12.34 -4.76 -0.33
CA MET A 145 -13.28 -3.64 -0.19
C MET A 145 -13.05 -2.88 1.12
N SER A 146 -12.91 -3.60 2.24
CA SER A 146 -12.71 -3.00 3.56
C SER A 146 -11.37 -2.26 3.66
N ILE A 147 -10.29 -2.84 3.13
CA ILE A 147 -8.97 -2.18 3.11
C ILE A 147 -8.99 -0.98 2.16
N GLY A 148 -9.65 -1.08 1.01
CA GLY A 148 -9.86 0.04 0.08
C GLY A 148 -10.55 1.23 0.76
N ALA A 149 -11.60 0.97 1.54
CA ALA A 149 -12.25 1.99 2.37
C ALA A 149 -11.30 2.59 3.42
N ALA A 150 -10.47 1.78 4.07
CA ALA A 150 -9.47 2.28 5.01
C ALA A 150 -8.41 3.18 4.32
N ILE A 151 -7.94 2.80 3.13
CA ILE A 151 -7.01 3.59 2.32
C ILE A 151 -7.63 4.94 1.94
N PHE A 152 -8.93 4.97 1.60
CA PHE A 152 -9.64 6.21 1.32
C PHE A 152 -9.59 7.16 2.53
N LEU A 153 -9.95 6.68 3.72
CA LEU A 153 -9.92 7.49 4.94
C LEU A 153 -8.50 7.95 5.29
N LEU A 154 -7.50 7.07 5.15
CA LEU A 154 -6.09 7.45 5.35
C LEU A 154 -5.63 8.49 4.33
N THR A 155 -6.10 8.41 3.09
CA THR A 155 -5.79 9.38 2.05
C THR A 155 -6.40 10.74 2.38
N MET A 156 -7.64 10.78 2.87
CA MET A 156 -8.27 12.02 3.36
C MET A 156 -7.51 12.60 4.56
N ALA A 157 -7.13 11.77 5.53
CA ALA A 157 -6.32 12.19 6.67
C ALA A 157 -4.95 12.75 6.24
N ARG A 158 -4.31 12.15 5.23
CA ARG A 158 -3.05 12.64 4.66
C ARG A 158 -3.19 13.95 3.90
N LEU A 159 -4.30 14.16 3.21
CA LEU A 159 -4.61 15.44 2.58
C LEU A 159 -4.84 16.51 3.63
N ALA A 160 -5.63 16.23 4.67
CA ALA A 160 -5.82 17.15 5.79
C ALA A 160 -4.47 17.50 6.45
N GLU A 161 -3.62 16.52 6.76
CA GLU A 161 -2.27 16.76 7.32
C GLU A 161 -1.43 17.66 6.40
N ARG A 162 -1.49 17.43 5.08
CA ARG A 162 -0.77 18.23 4.10
C ARG A 162 -1.23 19.69 4.06
N LEU A 163 -2.51 19.98 4.32
CA LEU A 163 -3.03 21.36 4.34
C LEU A 163 -2.53 22.16 5.56
N PHE A 164 -2.20 21.48 6.66
CA PHE A 164 -1.79 22.13 7.92
C PHE A 164 -0.28 22.08 8.20
N ARG A 165 0.53 21.54 7.27
CA ARG A 165 1.98 21.47 7.44
C ARG A 165 2.69 22.61 6.69
N GLU A 166 3.81 23.05 7.23
CA GLU A 166 4.70 23.97 6.53
C GLU A 166 5.33 23.26 5.32
N ALA A 167 5.23 23.87 4.13
CA ALA A 167 5.70 23.27 2.89
C ALA A 167 7.23 23.39 2.79
N PRO A 168 7.97 22.28 2.59
CA PRO A 168 9.39 22.36 2.31
C PRO A 168 9.66 23.03 0.95
N PRO A 169 10.86 23.60 0.73
CA PRO A 169 11.20 24.36 -0.48
C PRO A 169 10.95 23.58 -1.79
N ASN A 170 10.66 24.34 -2.84
CA ASN A 170 10.06 23.88 -4.09
C ASN A 170 10.81 22.69 -4.75
N ARG A 171 10.13 21.53 -4.81
CA ARG A 171 10.52 20.37 -5.62
C ARG A 171 9.36 19.98 -6.53
N LEU A 172 9.16 20.72 -7.62
CA LEU A 172 7.99 20.60 -8.51
C LEU A 172 7.67 19.15 -8.92
N ALA A 173 8.68 18.38 -9.35
CA ALA A 173 8.50 16.99 -9.77
C ALA A 173 7.98 16.08 -8.64
N ALA A 174 8.49 16.25 -7.41
CA ALA A 174 8.02 15.48 -6.26
C ALA A 174 6.60 15.88 -5.84
N HIS A 175 6.23 17.15 -5.99
CA HIS A 175 4.87 17.61 -5.71
C HIS A 175 3.86 17.06 -6.71
N ALA A 176 4.20 17.07 -8.01
CA ALA A 176 3.37 16.50 -9.07
C ALA A 176 3.15 14.99 -8.87
N GLY A 177 4.21 14.23 -8.60
CA GLY A 177 4.09 12.79 -8.35
C GLY A 177 3.18 12.46 -7.15
N HIS A 178 3.34 13.16 -6.03
CA HIS A 178 2.44 12.96 -4.89
C HIS A 178 0.99 13.38 -5.17
N PHE A 179 0.78 14.46 -5.92
CA PHE A 179 -0.56 14.89 -6.32
C PHE A 179 -1.24 13.82 -7.17
N LEU A 180 -0.56 13.32 -8.21
CA LEU A 180 -1.09 12.26 -9.07
C LEU A 180 -1.42 10.99 -8.28
N LEU A 181 -0.55 10.58 -7.34
CA LEU A 181 -0.82 9.45 -6.46
C LEU A 181 -2.06 9.68 -5.58
N TYR A 182 -2.28 10.89 -5.07
CA TYR A 182 -3.50 11.18 -4.29
C TYR A 182 -4.75 11.11 -5.16
N CYS A 183 -4.75 11.73 -6.33
CA CYS A 183 -5.86 11.63 -7.27
C CYS A 183 -6.17 10.18 -7.62
N LEU A 184 -5.13 9.39 -7.86
CA LEU A 184 -5.27 7.98 -8.20
C LEU A 184 -5.85 7.15 -7.06
N LEU A 185 -5.33 7.30 -5.83
CA LEU A 185 -5.85 6.56 -4.67
C LEU A 185 -7.32 6.90 -4.38
N ILE A 186 -7.70 8.16 -4.55
CA ILE A 186 -9.10 8.60 -4.43
C ILE A 186 -9.93 7.95 -5.53
N ALA A 187 -9.52 8.06 -6.79
CA ALA A 187 -10.26 7.47 -7.92
C ALA A 187 -10.43 5.96 -7.78
N THR A 188 -9.39 5.22 -7.40
CA THR A 188 -9.46 3.77 -7.15
C THR A 188 -10.42 3.44 -6.02
N SER A 189 -10.42 4.23 -4.93
CA SER A 189 -11.31 3.97 -3.81
C SER A 189 -12.78 4.27 -4.14
N LEU A 190 -13.05 5.39 -4.82
CA LEU A 190 -14.41 5.76 -5.21
C LEU A 190 -14.98 4.77 -6.23
N THR A 191 -14.19 4.38 -7.25
CA THR A 191 -14.62 3.35 -8.20
C THR A 191 -14.86 2.00 -7.50
N GLY A 192 -14.07 1.65 -6.49
CA GLY A 192 -14.30 0.45 -5.67
C GLY A 192 -15.61 0.51 -4.87
N LEU A 193 -15.91 1.66 -4.24
CA LEU A 193 -17.18 1.87 -3.51
C LEU A 193 -18.40 1.85 -4.44
N ALA A 194 -18.28 2.34 -5.67
CA ALA A 194 -19.34 2.26 -6.68
C ALA A 194 -19.58 0.82 -7.16
N LEU A 195 -18.57 -0.05 -7.09
CA LEU A 195 -18.67 -1.47 -7.42
C LEU A 195 -19.09 -2.37 -6.24
N ALA A 196 -19.06 -1.85 -5.01
CA ALA A 196 -19.32 -2.65 -3.81
C ALA A 196 -20.75 -3.21 -3.77
N GLY A 197 -21.72 -2.51 -4.38
CA GLY A 197 -23.12 -2.95 -4.47
C GLY A 197 -23.88 -3.00 -3.14
N GLY A 198 -23.23 -2.62 -2.03
CA GLY A 198 -23.78 -2.61 -0.68
C GLY A 198 -22.82 -1.99 0.33
N PRO A 199 -23.23 -1.87 1.61
CA PRO A 199 -22.40 -1.26 2.65
C PRO A 199 -21.08 -2.02 2.85
N VAL A 200 -19.98 -1.27 2.98
CA VAL A 200 -18.64 -1.83 3.19
C VAL A 200 -18.28 -1.79 4.67
N PRO A 201 -18.05 -2.94 5.32
CA PRO A 201 -17.70 -2.97 6.73
C PRO A 201 -16.29 -2.45 6.99
N LEU A 202 -16.13 -1.59 8.00
CA LEU A 202 -14.83 -1.12 8.46
C LEU A 202 -14.88 -0.81 9.95
N LEU A 203 -14.13 -1.57 10.77
CA LEU A 203 -14.00 -1.35 12.23
C LEU A 203 -15.34 -1.23 12.98
N GLY A 204 -16.32 -2.05 12.62
CA GLY A 204 -17.66 -2.02 13.22
C GLY A 204 -18.59 -0.95 12.64
N LEU A 205 -18.11 -0.10 11.73
CA LEU A 205 -18.90 0.82 10.94
C LEU A 205 -19.27 0.20 9.60
N GLN A 206 -20.31 0.76 8.97
CA GLN A 206 -20.75 0.40 7.62
C GLN A 206 -20.62 1.66 6.75
N LEU A 207 -19.63 1.70 5.85
CA LEU A 207 -19.52 2.79 4.89
C LEU A 207 -20.60 2.63 3.81
N PRO A 208 -21.33 3.71 3.49
CA PRO A 208 -22.34 3.65 2.44
C PRO A 208 -21.67 3.39 1.07
N PRO A 209 -22.30 2.58 0.20
CA PRO A 209 -21.83 2.44 -1.17
C PRO A 209 -22.04 3.74 -1.93
N LEU A 210 -21.34 3.87 -3.06
CA LEU A 210 -21.66 4.92 -4.04
C LEU A 210 -22.67 4.37 -5.06
N PRO A 211 -23.42 5.27 -5.73
CA PRO A 211 -24.29 4.87 -6.83
C PRO A 211 -23.50 4.09 -7.90
N PRO A 212 -24.11 3.06 -8.52
CA PRO A 212 -23.49 2.35 -9.62
C PRO A 212 -23.10 3.29 -10.76
N ASP A 213 -21.90 3.13 -11.30
CA ASP A 213 -21.38 3.89 -12.43
C ASP A 213 -20.82 2.92 -13.48
N PRO A 214 -21.26 2.99 -14.76
CA PRO A 214 -20.76 2.11 -15.81
C PRO A 214 -19.25 2.23 -16.05
N LEU A 215 -18.63 3.35 -15.71
CA LEU A 215 -17.18 3.56 -15.83
C LEU A 215 -16.40 2.93 -14.67
N ALA A 216 -17.05 2.64 -13.53
CA ALA A 216 -16.35 2.15 -12.35
C ALA A 216 -15.64 0.81 -12.61
N ALA A 217 -16.30 -0.13 -13.29
CA ALA A 217 -15.73 -1.44 -13.59
C ALA A 217 -14.48 -1.39 -14.50
N PRO A 218 -14.51 -0.78 -15.70
CA PRO A 218 -13.33 -0.71 -16.56
C PRO A 218 -12.21 0.12 -15.93
N LEU A 219 -12.53 1.20 -15.20
CA LEU A 219 -11.52 1.99 -14.51
C LEU A 219 -10.84 1.18 -13.40
N HIS A 220 -11.61 0.59 -12.50
CA HIS A 220 -11.08 -0.09 -11.31
C HIS A 220 -10.32 -1.38 -11.65
N ARG A 221 -10.77 -2.14 -12.66
CA ARG A 221 -10.20 -3.45 -12.99
C ARG A 221 -9.06 -3.39 -14.00
N SER A 222 -8.98 -2.35 -14.83
CA SER A 222 -8.03 -2.30 -15.95
C SER A 222 -7.17 -1.04 -15.95
N VAL A 223 -7.77 0.15 -15.92
CA VAL A 223 -7.03 1.41 -16.13
C VAL A 223 -6.24 1.83 -14.88
N LEU A 224 -6.92 1.94 -13.75
CA LEU A 224 -6.35 2.47 -12.51
C LEU A 224 -5.23 1.56 -11.94
N PRO A 225 -5.31 0.22 -11.98
CA PRO A 225 -4.21 -0.64 -11.52
C PRO A 225 -2.92 -0.46 -12.33
N VAL A 226 -3.02 -0.29 -13.65
CA VAL A 226 -1.85 -0.06 -14.51
C VAL A 226 -1.22 1.30 -14.20
N LEU A 227 -2.04 2.36 -14.13
CA LEU A 227 -1.55 3.69 -13.74
C LEU A 227 -0.93 3.68 -12.34
N PHE A 228 -1.51 2.89 -11.43
CA PHE A 228 -0.98 2.72 -10.08
C PHE A 228 0.39 2.04 -10.11
N GLY A 229 0.53 0.93 -10.81
CA GLY A 229 1.81 0.23 -10.95
C GLY A 229 2.91 1.14 -11.49
N LEU A 230 2.62 1.93 -12.53
CA LEU A 230 3.57 2.87 -13.13
C LEU A 230 3.97 4.00 -12.17
N LEU A 231 3.00 4.66 -11.54
CA LEU A 231 3.28 5.77 -10.61
C LEU A 231 3.95 5.27 -9.32
N PHE A 232 3.58 4.09 -8.85
CA PHE A 232 4.21 3.45 -7.69
C PHE A 232 5.66 3.08 -7.98
N ALA A 233 5.95 2.50 -9.14
CA ALA A 233 7.32 2.22 -9.56
C ALA A 233 8.15 3.52 -9.66
N ALA A 234 7.60 4.58 -10.28
CA ALA A 234 8.26 5.88 -10.35
C ALA A 234 8.52 6.48 -8.95
N HIS A 235 7.56 6.34 -8.03
CA HIS A 235 7.70 6.76 -6.63
C HIS A 235 8.83 6.00 -5.93
N LEU A 236 8.90 4.67 -6.10
CA LEU A 236 9.93 3.82 -5.51
C LEU A 236 11.33 4.18 -6.02
N VAL A 237 11.49 4.37 -7.34
CA VAL A 237 12.75 4.83 -7.95
C VAL A 237 13.17 6.18 -7.36
N GLY A 238 12.23 7.12 -7.25
CA GLY A 238 12.47 8.42 -6.61
C GLY A 238 12.95 8.29 -5.16
N ALA A 239 12.35 7.39 -4.38
CA ALA A 239 12.73 7.12 -2.99
C ALA A 239 14.14 6.51 -2.89
N VAL A 240 14.47 5.51 -3.72
CA VAL A 240 15.80 4.89 -3.75
C VAL A 240 16.88 5.90 -4.14
N LYS A 241 16.61 6.74 -5.15
CA LYS A 241 17.53 7.81 -5.55
C LYS A 241 17.75 8.83 -4.44
N ALA A 242 16.73 9.14 -3.65
CA ALA A 242 16.86 10.03 -2.49
C ALA A 242 17.76 9.41 -1.40
N LEU A 243 17.66 8.09 -1.17
CA LEU A 243 18.54 7.37 -0.23
C LEU A 243 20.03 7.47 -0.64
N GLY A 244 20.33 7.25 -1.93
CA GLY A 244 21.71 7.30 -2.43
C GLY A 244 22.37 8.69 -2.39
N ARG A 245 21.57 9.76 -2.35
CA ARG A 245 22.09 11.14 -2.20
C ARG A 245 22.45 11.49 -0.77
N MET A 246 21.89 10.81 0.24
CA MET A 246 22.20 11.04 1.65
C MET A 246 23.47 10.31 2.11
N THR A 247 23.99 9.40 1.28
CA THR A 247 25.19 8.60 1.57
C THR A 247 26.45 9.12 0.89
N ARG A 248 26.35 10.22 0.14
CA ARG A 248 27.48 10.96 -0.44
C ARG A 248 27.68 12.22 0.37
#